data_AF-A0A934LS91-F1
#
_entry.id   AF-A0A934LS91-F1
#
_cell.length_a   1.000
_cell.length_b   1.000
_cell.length_c   1.000
_cell.angle_alpha   90.00
_cell.angle_beta   90.00
_cell.angle_gamma   90.00
#
_symmetry.space_group_name_H-M   'P 1'
#
loop_
_entity.id
_entity.type
_entity.pdbx_description
1 polymer ?
#
loop_
_entity_poly.entity_id
_entity_poly.type
_entity_poly.pdbx_seq_one_letter_code
_entity_poly.pdbx_strand_id
1 'polypeptide(L)'
;MAQQDLLSRIDLWAGRLNRLPRLGRVILSLLITLELVVLVSIVVDGLLIDEVVAGDVGAGMPILIEAVFGVIFYSLGWWALVGFDQPWRATTASVLYFAAGVIGLGLILILVLYGLAFGYLL
;
A
#
# COMPACT_ATOMS: atom_id res chain seq x y z
N MET A 1 23.46 -8.96 -17.35
CA MET A 1 23.99 -8.72 -15.99
C MET A 1 22.96 -8.09 -15.05
N ALA A 2 22.24 -7.02 -15.40
CA ALA A 2 21.27 -6.37 -14.48
C ALA A 2 20.14 -7.29 -13.97
N GLN A 3 19.63 -8.21 -14.79
CA GLN A 3 18.54 -9.10 -14.41
C GLN A 3 18.95 -10.16 -13.36
N GLN A 4 20.21 -10.59 -13.36
CA GLN A 4 20.74 -11.52 -12.34
C GLN A 4 20.91 -10.84 -10.97
N ASP A 5 21.30 -9.56 -10.95
CA ASP A 5 21.42 -8.79 -9.70
C ASP A 5 20.06 -8.53 -9.05
N LEU A 6 19.03 -8.22 -9.86
CA LEU A 6 17.66 -8.03 -9.38
C LEU A 6 17.08 -9.28 -8.73
N LEU A 7 17.25 -10.46 -9.36
CA LEU A 7 16.81 -11.72 -8.79
C LEU A 7 17.52 -12.01 -7.46
N SER A 8 18.84 -11.78 -7.40
CA SER A 8 19.61 -11.94 -6.16
C SER A 8 19.10 -11.04 -5.02
N ARG A 9 18.73 -9.80 -5.31
CA ARG A 9 18.15 -8.87 -4.31
C ARG A 9 16.77 -9.33 -3.85
N ILE A 10 15.92 -9.78 -4.76
CA ILE A 10 14.58 -10.30 -4.42
C ILE A 10 14.72 -11.50 -3.48
N ASP A 11 15.63 -12.43 -3.76
CA ASP A 11 15.85 -13.61 -2.90
C ASP A 11 16.33 -13.25 -1.50
N LEU A 12 17.22 -12.25 -1.38
CA LEU A 12 17.67 -11.72 -0.09
C LEU A 12 16.50 -11.15 0.73
N TRP A 13 15.64 -10.35 0.11
CA TRP A 13 14.48 -9.76 0.78
C TRP A 13 13.41 -10.80 1.09
N ALA A 14 13.15 -11.75 0.20
CA ALA A 14 12.28 -12.89 0.45
C ALA A 14 12.77 -13.71 1.66
N GLY A 15 14.09 -13.92 1.77
CA GLY A 15 14.71 -14.55 2.92
C GLY A 15 14.48 -13.80 4.25
N ARG A 16 14.45 -12.46 4.23
CA ARG A 16 14.11 -11.64 5.39
C ARG A 16 12.63 -11.75 5.76
N LEU A 17 11.74 -11.67 4.77
CA LEU A 17 10.30 -11.81 4.98
C LEU A 17 9.92 -13.19 5.52
N ASN A 18 10.60 -14.25 5.07
CA ASN A 18 10.43 -15.62 5.57
C ASN A 18 10.69 -15.79 7.06
N ARG A 19 11.52 -14.92 7.65
CA ARG A 19 11.81 -14.97 9.10
C ARG A 19 10.74 -14.31 9.95
N LEU A 20 9.79 -13.59 9.34
CA LEU A 20 8.74 -12.92 10.08
C LEU A 20 7.72 -13.92 10.62
N PRO A 21 7.37 -13.84 11.92
CA PRO A 21 6.28 -14.63 12.46
C PRO A 21 4.97 -14.27 11.75
N ARG A 22 4.00 -15.19 11.73
CA ARG A 22 2.70 -14.99 11.08
C ARG A 22 2.05 -13.68 11.53
N LEU A 23 2.09 -13.37 12.83
CA LEU A 23 1.54 -12.13 13.38
C LEU A 23 2.23 -10.89 12.80
N GLY A 24 3.56 -10.90 12.66
CA GLY A 24 4.31 -9.80 12.04
C GLY A 24 3.92 -9.59 10.58
N ARG A 25 3.65 -10.67 9.85
CA ARG A 25 3.19 -10.61 8.45
C ARG A 25 1.77 -10.05 8.33
N VAL A 26 0.88 -10.41 9.26
CA VAL A 26 -0.48 -9.85 9.33
C VAL A 26 -0.44 -8.36 9.64
N ILE A 27 0.35 -7.94 10.65
CA ILE A 27 0.51 -6.53 11.01
C ILE A 27 1.10 -5.75 9.83
N LEU A 28 2.14 -6.28 9.17
CA LEU A 28 2.76 -5.65 8.02
C LEU A 28 1.75 -5.48 6.87
N SER A 29 0.94 -6.50 6.58
CA SER A 29 -0.11 -6.42 5.57
C SER A 29 -1.14 -5.33 5.89
N LEU A 30 -1.55 -5.21 7.15
CA LEU A 30 -2.51 -4.19 7.58
C LEU A 30 -1.94 -2.78 7.47
N LEU A 31 -0.69 -2.59 7.91
CA LEU A 31 -0.01 -1.28 7.82
C LEU A 31 0.11 -0.81 6.37
N ILE A 32 0.60 -1.68 5.47
CA ILE A 32 0.72 -1.35 4.05
C ILE A 32 -0.66 -1.10 3.43
N THR A 33 -1.68 -1.88 3.80
CA THR A 33 -3.05 -1.64 3.32
C THR A 33 -3.54 -0.26 3.72
N LEU A 34 -3.42 0.09 5.00
CA LEU A 34 -3.86 1.40 5.52
C LEU A 34 -3.14 2.55 4.81
N GLU A 35 -1.82 2.42 4.65
CA GLU A 35 -0.98 3.37 3.96
C GLU A 35 -1.42 3.58 2.49
N LEU A 36 -1.62 2.49 1.75
CA LEU A 36 -2.07 2.57 0.35
C LEU A 36 -3.48 3.16 0.22
N VAL A 37 -4.38 2.87 1.17
CA VAL A 37 -5.72 3.48 1.22
C VAL A 37 -5.62 4.98 1.43
N VAL A 38 -4.75 5.46 2.34
CA VAL A 38 -4.53 6.89 2.55
C VAL A 38 -4.03 7.56 1.26
N LEU A 39 -3.09 6.93 0.54
CA LEU A 39 -2.63 7.46 -0.75
C LEU A 39 -3.74 7.51 -1.80
N VAL A 40 -4.59 6.48 -1.87
CA VAL A 40 -5.74 6.47 -2.76
C VAL A 40 -6.73 7.57 -2.37
N SER A 41 -7.00 7.77 -1.08
CA SER A 41 -7.89 8.82 -0.59
C SER A 41 -7.44 10.20 -1.04
N ILE A 42 -6.15 10.52 -0.88
CA ILE A 42 -5.57 11.80 -1.36
C ILE A 42 -5.79 11.99 -2.87
N VAL A 43 -5.62 10.92 -3.66
CA VAL A 43 -5.82 10.98 -5.11
C VAL A 43 -7.30 11.11 -5.47
N VAL A 44 -8.17 10.34 -4.82
CA VAL A 44 -9.62 10.33 -5.06
C VAL A 44 -10.23 11.67 -4.70
N ASP A 45 -9.88 12.21 -3.53
CA ASP A 45 -10.33 13.53 -3.09
C ASP A 45 -9.84 14.61 -4.05
N GLY A 46 -8.58 14.58 -4.45
CA GLY A 46 -8.04 15.54 -5.43
C GLY A 46 -8.69 15.46 -6.82
N LEU A 47 -9.21 14.30 -7.21
CA LEU A 47 -9.82 14.07 -8.51
C LEU A 47 -11.33 14.22 -8.55
N LEU A 48 -12.03 14.10 -7.41
CA LEU A 48 -13.50 14.11 -7.36
C LEU A 48 -14.08 15.32 -6.63
N ILE A 49 -13.26 16.15 -5.99
CA ILE A 49 -13.76 17.29 -5.23
C ILE A 49 -14.54 18.27 -6.10
N ASP A 50 -14.07 18.52 -7.32
CA ASP A 50 -14.73 19.47 -8.24
C ASP A 50 -16.06 18.90 -8.76
N GLU A 51 -16.11 17.61 -9.10
CA GLU A 51 -17.31 16.92 -9.56
C GLU A 51 -18.35 16.75 -8.46
N VAL A 52 -17.92 16.53 -7.21
CA VAL A 52 -18.81 16.45 -6.04
C VAL A 52 -19.39 17.84 -5.72
N VAL A 53 -18.56 18.89 -5.79
CA VAL A 53 -19.03 20.29 -5.56
C VAL A 53 -19.96 20.75 -6.67
N ALA A 54 -19.72 20.33 -7.92
CA ALA A 54 -20.62 20.57 -9.05
C ALA A 54 -21.96 19.81 -8.95
N GLY A 55 -22.05 18.79 -8.08
CA GLY A 55 -23.24 17.96 -7.90
C GLY A 55 -23.39 16.86 -8.94
N ASP A 56 -22.39 16.66 -9.79
CA ASP A 56 -22.38 15.62 -10.84
C ASP A 56 -22.11 14.23 -10.26
N VAL A 57 -21.40 14.18 -9.12
CA VAL A 57 -21.07 12.94 -8.40
C VAL A 57 -21.64 13.01 -6.99
N GLY A 58 -22.33 11.94 -6.57
CA GLY A 58 -22.86 11.86 -5.21
C GLY A 58 -21.74 11.85 -4.17
N ALA A 59 -21.92 12.60 -3.07
CA ALA A 59 -20.92 12.76 -2.00
C ALA A 59 -20.43 11.44 -1.37
N GLY A 60 -21.15 10.33 -1.53
CA GLY A 60 -20.73 9.00 -1.06
C GLY A 60 -19.81 8.23 -2.00
N MET A 61 -19.61 8.68 -3.25
CA MET A 61 -18.79 7.97 -4.24
C MET A 61 -17.30 7.91 -3.88
N PRO A 62 -16.64 8.98 -3.38
CA PRO A 62 -15.25 8.91 -2.93
C PRO A 62 -15.03 7.79 -1.89
N ILE A 63 -15.87 7.77 -0.87
CA ILE A 63 -15.82 6.77 0.22
C ILE A 63 -16.00 5.35 -0.32
N LEU A 64 -16.90 5.15 -1.28
CA LEU A 64 -17.13 3.83 -1.87
C LEU A 64 -15.91 3.35 -2.68
N ILE A 65 -15.28 4.25 -3.43
CA ILE A 65 -14.04 3.95 -4.18
C ILE A 65 -12.93 3.56 -3.21
N GLU A 66 -12.71 4.36 -2.16
CA GLU A 66 -11.72 4.08 -1.12
C GLU A 66 -11.96 2.72 -0.43
N ALA A 67 -13.20 2.42 -0.08
CA ALA A 67 -13.56 1.14 0.55
C ALA A 67 -13.25 -0.04 -0.38
N VAL A 68 -13.57 0.07 -1.67
CA VAL A 68 -13.26 -0.97 -2.68
C VAL A 68 -11.74 -1.17 -2.78
N PHE A 69 -10.97 -0.09 -2.88
CA PHE A 69 -9.50 -0.19 -2.93
C PHE A 69 -8.92 -0.76 -1.64
N GLY A 70 -9.46 -0.41 -0.46
CA GLY A 70 -9.04 -0.99 0.81
C GLY A 70 -9.24 -2.50 0.87
N VAL A 71 -10.38 -3.00 0.40
CA VAL A 71 -10.62 -4.46 0.31
C VAL A 71 -9.66 -5.12 -0.67
N ILE A 72 -9.38 -4.50 -1.82
CA ILE A 72 -8.43 -5.01 -2.82
C ILE A 72 -7.02 -5.07 -2.22
N PHE A 73 -6.51 -3.98 -1.65
CA PHE A 73 -5.16 -3.94 -1.07
C PHE A 73 -5.01 -4.90 0.10
N TYR A 74 -6.02 -5.04 0.95
CA TYR A 74 -6.02 -6.01 2.03
C TYR A 74 -5.94 -7.44 1.49
N SER A 75 -6.76 -7.77 0.49
CA SER A 75 -6.78 -9.09 -0.12
C SER A 75 -5.45 -9.44 -0.78
N LEU A 76 -4.84 -8.47 -1.48
CA LEU A 76 -3.51 -8.62 -2.08
C LEU A 76 -2.42 -8.79 -1.01
N GLY A 77 -2.46 -8.00 0.06
CA GLY A 77 -1.51 -8.10 1.16
C GLY A 77 -1.62 -9.42 1.91
N TRP A 78 -2.85 -9.89 2.15
CA TRP A 78 -3.10 -11.19 2.74
C TRP A 78 -2.54 -12.31 1.87
N TRP A 79 -2.85 -12.30 0.57
CA TRP A 79 -2.34 -13.28 -0.38
C TRP A 79 -0.80 -13.26 -0.45
N ALA A 80 -0.20 -12.07 -0.53
CA ALA A 80 1.23 -11.91 -0.72
C ALA A 80 2.07 -12.16 0.55
N LEU A 81 1.63 -11.71 1.73
CA LEU A 81 2.41 -11.72 2.97
C LEU A 81 1.96 -12.77 3.98
N VAL A 82 0.66 -13.11 4.03
CA VAL A 82 0.13 -14.05 5.03
C VAL A 82 0.01 -15.46 4.45
N GLY A 83 -0.60 -15.55 3.27
CA GLY A 83 -0.95 -16.79 2.57
C GLY A 83 -2.02 -17.62 3.28
N PHE A 84 -2.59 -18.56 2.53
CA PHE A 84 -3.61 -19.50 3.04
C PHE A 84 -2.99 -20.82 3.52
N ASP A 85 -1.82 -21.20 3.00
CA ASP A 85 -1.16 -22.47 3.29
C ASP A 85 0.03 -22.33 4.25
N GLN A 86 0.29 -23.42 5.00
CA GLN A 86 1.43 -23.56 5.91
C GLN A 86 2.29 -24.78 5.50
N PRO A 87 3.63 -24.65 5.41
CA PRO A 87 4.42 -23.47 5.73
C PRO A 87 4.37 -22.41 4.62
N TRP A 88 4.10 -21.16 5.00
CA TRP A 88 4.15 -20.03 4.07
C TRP A 88 5.59 -19.75 3.63
N ARG A 89 5.75 -19.37 2.36
CA ARG A 89 7.03 -18.95 1.79
C ARG A 89 6.87 -17.63 1.05
N ALA A 90 7.78 -16.69 1.31
CA ALA A 90 7.90 -15.44 0.61
C ALA A 90 8.19 -15.71 -0.86
N THR A 91 7.46 -14.99 -1.72
CA THR A 91 7.62 -15.02 -3.17
C THR A 91 8.01 -13.62 -3.67
N THR A 92 8.27 -13.50 -4.97
CA THR A 92 8.46 -12.20 -5.62
C THR A 92 7.30 -11.25 -5.33
N ALA A 93 6.06 -11.74 -5.29
CA ALA A 93 4.89 -10.91 -4.96
C ALA A 93 4.96 -10.34 -3.54
N SER A 94 5.45 -11.11 -2.56
CA SER A 94 5.65 -10.65 -1.18
C SER A 94 6.64 -9.48 -1.12
N VAL A 95 7.74 -9.58 -1.89
CA VAL A 95 8.77 -8.54 -1.94
C VAL A 95 8.26 -7.30 -2.65
N LEU A 96 7.52 -7.44 -3.75
CA LEU A 96 6.93 -6.32 -4.46
C LEU A 96 5.87 -5.60 -3.63
N TYR A 97 5.01 -6.33 -2.92
CA TYR A 97 4.01 -5.75 -2.04
C TYR A 97 4.66 -5.00 -0.87
N PHE A 98 5.71 -5.57 -0.28
CA PHE A 98 6.51 -4.88 0.72
C PHE A 98 7.19 -3.62 0.16
N ALA A 99 7.78 -3.70 -1.03
CA ALA A 99 8.41 -2.55 -1.68
C ALA A 99 7.39 -1.45 -2.01
N ALA A 100 6.17 -1.81 -2.40
CA ALA A 100 5.08 -0.85 -2.61
C ALA A 100 4.77 -0.07 -1.33
N GLY A 101 4.71 -0.74 -0.17
CA GLY A 101 4.56 -0.06 1.12
C GLY A 101 5.76 0.81 1.51
N VAL A 102 6.99 0.38 1.20
CA VAL A 102 8.16 1.24 1.45
C VAL A 102 8.12 2.51 0.58
N ILE A 103 7.72 2.38 -0.69
CA ILE A 103 7.57 3.51 -1.60
C ILE A 103 6.43 4.42 -1.16
N GLY A 104 5.27 3.85 -0.83
CA GLY A 104 4.11 4.61 -0.41
C GLY A 104 4.36 5.36 0.90
N LEU A 105 5.04 4.77 1.87
CA LEU A 105 5.45 5.44 3.09
C LEU A 105 6.37 6.64 2.77
N GLY A 106 7.30 6.47 1.84
CA GLY A 106 8.14 7.56 1.34
C GLY A 106 7.31 8.71 0.73
N LEU A 107 6.29 8.38 -0.06
CA LEU A 107 5.38 9.37 -0.63
C LEU A 107 4.57 10.11 0.44
N ILE A 108 4.01 9.40 1.42
CA ILE A 108 3.28 10.02 2.55
C ILE A 108 4.21 10.98 3.30
N LEU A 109 5.44 10.57 3.58
CA LEU A 109 6.41 11.45 4.26
C LEU A 109 6.69 12.72 3.44
N ILE A 110 6.88 12.60 2.13
CA ILE A 110 7.07 13.75 1.25
C ILE A 110 5.84 14.67 1.27
N LEU A 111 4.63 14.10 1.18
CA LEU A 111 3.38 14.87 1.22
C LEU A 111 3.20 15.59 2.56
N VAL A 112 3.49 14.92 3.68
CA VAL A 112 3.44 15.53 5.01
C VAL A 112 4.45 16.66 5.15
N LEU A 113 5.69 16.44 4.70
CA LEU A 113 6.73 17.49 4.72
C LEU A 113 6.36 18.68 3.83
N TYR A 114 5.74 18.40 2.67
CA TYR A 114 5.23 19.42 1.78
C TYR A 114 4.10 20.23 2.44
N GLY A 115 3.09 19.57 3.01
CA GLY A 115 2.01 20.24 3.75
C GLY A 115 2.53 21.12 4.89
N LEU A 116 3.48 20.60 5.68
CA LEU A 116 4.14 21.36 6.75
C LEU A 116 4.92 22.58 6.23
N ALA A 117 5.65 22.44 5.13
CA ALA A 117 6.46 23.53 4.55
C ALA A 117 5.59 24.67 4.00
N PHE A 118 4.41 24.36 3.45
CA PHE A 118 3.53 25.33 2.83
C PHE A 118 2.36 25.79 3.72
N GLY A 119 2.31 25.33 4.98
CA GLY A 119 1.30 25.75 5.96
C GLY A 119 -0.10 25.18 5.74
N TYR A 120 -0.23 24.19 4.85
CA TYR A 120 -1.47 23.43 4.67
C TYR A 120 -1.37 22.17 5.53
N LEU A 121 -2.06 22.17 6.67
CA LEU A 121 -2.37 20.91 7.35
C LEU A 121 -3.32 20.15 6.42
N LEU A 122 -2.87 18.96 6.00
CA LEU A 122 -3.69 17.95 5.31
C LEU A 122 -5.09 17.87 5.90
#